data_AF-A0A4C1WTT4-F1
#
_entry.id   AF-A0A4C1WTT4-F1
#
_cell.length_a   1.000
_cell.length_b   1.000
_cell.length_c   1.000
_cell.angle_alpha   90.00
_cell.angle_beta   90.00
_cell.angle_gamma   90.00
#
_symmetry.space_group_name_H-M   'P 1'
#
loop_
_entity.id
_entity.type
_entity.pdbx_description
1 polymer ?
#
loop_
_entity_poly.entity_id
_entity_poly.type
_entity_poly.pdbx_seq_one_letter_code
_entity_poly.pdbx_strand_id
1 'polypeptide(L)'
;MPESRALNQPGEKPWYIGWGNCHPDILKKVRQYYEYPKFLPEDAEFPAAENIFFGYEIGAVMHLDYIPRLMWQGQVRGNKTWIIAPVLECEQFCTGLEFYVEPGDIGEKAES
;
A
#
# COMPACT_ATOMS: atom_id res chain seq x y z
N MET A 1 14.21 2.18 -17.63
CA MET A 1 13.14 3.18 -17.81
C MET A 1 13.80 4.50 -18.19
N PRO A 2 13.40 5.18 -19.26
CA PRO A 2 13.92 6.52 -19.59
C PRO A 2 13.58 7.54 -18.50
N GLU A 3 14.44 8.55 -18.31
CA GLU A 3 14.26 9.57 -17.27
C GLU A 3 12.96 10.38 -17.46
N SER A 4 12.62 10.74 -18.71
CA SER A 4 11.37 11.44 -19.05
C SER A 4 10.15 10.70 -18.52
N ARG A 5 10.13 9.38 -18.73
CA ARG A 5 9.06 8.49 -18.24
C ARG A 5 9.11 8.33 -16.73
N ALA A 6 10.30 8.20 -16.14
CA ALA A 6 10.46 8.10 -14.68
C ALA A 6 9.92 9.35 -13.95
N LEU A 7 10.00 10.53 -14.57
CA LEU A 7 9.44 11.78 -14.04
C LEU A 7 8.00 12.05 -14.49
N ASN A 8 7.41 11.14 -15.28
CA ASN A 8 6.09 11.28 -15.91
C ASN A 8 5.89 12.65 -16.60
N GLN A 9 6.84 13.03 -17.45
CA GLN A 9 6.77 14.26 -18.23
C GLN A 9 5.54 14.26 -19.19
N PRO A 10 5.02 15.44 -19.58
CA PRO A 10 3.85 15.52 -20.45
C PRO A 10 3.99 14.69 -21.74
N GLY A 11 3.00 13.85 -22.02
CA GLY A 11 2.98 12.95 -23.18
C GLY A 11 3.56 11.54 -22.91
N GLU A 12 4.17 11.32 -21.75
CA GLU A 12 4.60 9.99 -21.32
C GLU A 12 3.41 9.14 -20.83
N LYS A 13 3.59 7.82 -20.89
CA LYS A 13 2.59 6.89 -20.36
C LYS A 13 2.77 6.72 -18.86
N PRO A 14 1.67 6.80 -18.08
CA PRO A 14 1.73 6.56 -16.64
C PRO A 14 2.22 5.15 -16.33
N TRP A 15 2.69 4.96 -15.11
CA TRP A 15 3.29 3.70 -14.69
C TRP A 15 3.11 3.50 -13.19
N TYR A 16 3.13 2.23 -12.79
CA TYR A 16 2.98 1.79 -11.41
C TYR A 16 3.95 0.65 -11.15
N ILE A 17 4.67 0.72 -10.03
CA ILE A 17 5.62 -0.28 -9.58
C ILE A 17 5.28 -0.64 -8.13
N GLY A 18 5.12 -1.94 -7.89
CA GLY A 18 5.18 -2.53 -6.56
C GLY A 18 6.47 -3.32 -6.42
N TRP A 19 7.25 -3.02 -5.39
CA TRP A 19 8.51 -3.70 -5.10
C TRP A 19 8.44 -4.36 -3.73
N GLY A 20 8.39 -5.69 -3.72
CA GLY A 20 8.57 -6.50 -2.51
C GLY A 20 10.04 -6.77 -2.27
N ASN A 21 10.56 -6.26 -1.16
CA ASN A 21 11.94 -6.47 -0.74
C ASN A 21 12.00 -7.48 0.41
N CYS A 22 12.78 -8.55 0.23
CA CYS A 22 13.07 -9.55 1.26
C CYS A 22 14.55 -9.57 1.67
N HIS A 23 15.39 -8.68 1.11
CA HIS A 23 16.82 -8.69 1.39
C HIS A 23 17.13 -8.05 2.75
N PRO A 24 17.79 -8.75 3.70
CA PRO A 24 17.98 -8.28 5.07
C PRO A 24 18.65 -6.90 5.18
N ASP A 25 19.73 -6.66 4.42
CA ASP A 25 20.46 -5.39 4.48
C ASP A 25 19.64 -4.19 3.98
N ILE A 26 18.78 -4.42 2.99
CA ILE A 26 17.90 -3.38 2.45
C ILE A 26 16.77 -3.12 3.44
N LEU A 27 16.15 -4.19 3.97
CA LEU A 27 15.12 -4.09 5.00
C LEU A 27 15.60 -3.29 6.21
N LYS A 28 16.80 -3.59 6.71
CA LYS A 28 17.39 -2.88 7.84
C LYS A 28 17.53 -1.37 7.57
N LYS A 29 17.83 -0.97 6.34
CA LYS A 29 17.92 0.44 5.94
C LYS A 29 16.53 1.07 5.80
N VAL A 30 15.57 0.38 5.19
CA VAL A 30 14.21 0.92 4.99
C VAL A 30 13.50 1.13 6.33
N ARG A 31 13.65 0.18 7.27
CA ARG A 31 13.11 0.28 8.65
C ARG A 31 13.66 1.44 9.48
N GLN A 32 14.70 2.14 9.03
CA GLN A 32 15.19 3.34 9.71
C GLN A 32 14.33 4.58 9.41
N TYR A 33 13.49 4.53 8.38
CA TYR A 33 12.71 5.69 7.91
C TYR A 33 11.28 5.72 8.44
N TYR A 34 10.85 4.69 9.16
CA TYR A 34 9.51 4.62 9.72
C TYR A 34 9.50 3.84 11.04
N GLU A 35 8.48 4.10 11.86
CA GLU A 35 8.19 3.32 13.06
C GLU A 35 6.93 2.49 12.84
N TYR A 36 6.82 1.37 13.53
CA TYR A 36 5.59 0.57 13.49
C TYR A 36 4.43 1.36 14.11
N PRO A 37 3.25 1.36 13.47
CA PRO A 37 2.09 2.06 14.01
C PRO A 37 1.68 1.53 15.38
N LYS A 38 1.43 2.43 16.34
CA LYS A 38 1.12 2.08 17.74
C LYS A 38 -0.22 1.38 17.96
N PHE A 39 -1.09 1.39 16.95
CA PHE A 39 -2.37 0.67 17.02
C PHE A 39 -2.19 -0.83 16.76
N LEU A 40 -1.06 -1.25 16.21
CA LEU A 40 -0.74 -2.67 16.05
C LEU A 40 -0.36 -3.27 17.41
N PRO A 41 -0.80 -4.51 17.69
CA PRO A 41 -0.39 -5.23 18.90
C PRO A 41 1.14 -5.32 19.03
N GLU A 42 1.66 -5.32 20.26
CA GLU A 42 3.11 -5.47 20.51
C GLU A 42 3.63 -6.86 20.06
N ASP A 43 2.77 -7.86 20.05
CA ASP A 43 3.02 -9.22 19.60
C ASP A 43 2.65 -9.45 18.12
N ALA A 44 2.32 -8.39 17.37
CA ALA A 44 2.02 -8.49 15.95
C ALA A 44 3.22 -9.07 15.18
N GLU A 45 2.99 -10.21 14.52
CA GLU A 45 4.04 -10.86 13.75
C GLU A 45 4.16 -10.21 12.35
N PHE A 46 5.23 -9.46 12.13
CA PHE A 46 5.48 -8.77 10.86
C PHE A 46 6.05 -9.69 9.78
N PRO A 47 5.64 -9.52 8.50
CA PRO A 47 6.26 -10.21 7.38
C PRO A 47 7.77 -9.94 7.30
N ALA A 48 8.52 -10.94 6.85
CA ALA A 48 9.94 -10.79 6.53
C ALA A 48 10.19 -9.93 5.28
N ALA A 49 9.14 -9.54 4.56
CA ALA A 49 9.22 -8.72 3.36
C ALA A 49 8.45 -7.41 3.54
N GLU A 50 9.00 -6.33 2.97
CA GLU A 50 8.35 -5.02 2.90
C GLU A 50 8.00 -4.69 1.46
N ASN A 51 6.84 -4.08 1.26
CA ASN A 51 6.38 -3.70 -0.08
C ASN A 51 6.37 -2.18 -0.21
N ILE A 52 7.08 -1.67 -1.23
CA ILE A 52 7.11 -0.25 -1.58
C ILE A 52 6.35 -0.07 -2.90
N PHE A 53 5.36 0.81 -2.89
CA PHE A 53 4.54 1.10 -4.06
C PHE A 53 4.73 2.55 -4.50
N PHE A 54 5.01 2.75 -5.77
CA PHE A 54 5.22 4.09 -6.34
C PHE A 54 4.82 4.12 -7.82
N GLY A 55 4.37 5.27 -8.28
CA GLY A 55 3.86 5.43 -9.63
C GLY A 55 3.18 6.78 -9.83
N TYR A 56 2.69 6.98 -11.04
CA TYR A 56 1.95 8.16 -11.45
C TYR A 56 0.61 7.73 -12.05
N GLU A 57 -0.48 8.33 -11.56
CA GLU A 57 -1.88 8.22 -12.03
C GLU A 57 -2.51 6.82 -11.98
N ILE A 58 -1.73 5.75 -12.12
CA ILE A 58 -2.17 4.37 -12.05
C ILE A 58 -1.90 3.82 -10.65
N GLY A 59 -2.89 3.14 -10.09
CA GLY A 59 -2.78 2.37 -8.85
C GLY A 59 -2.91 0.86 -9.08
N ALA A 60 -3.06 0.12 -7.99
CA ALA A 60 -3.45 -1.29 -8.06
C ALA A 60 -4.91 -1.39 -8.51
N VAL A 61 -5.21 -2.38 -9.36
CA VAL A 61 -6.60 -2.75 -9.71
C VAL A 61 -7.27 -3.43 -8.51
N MET A 62 -8.60 -3.52 -8.51
CA MET A 62 -9.33 -4.25 -7.46
C MET A 62 -8.90 -5.72 -7.43
N HIS A 63 -8.46 -6.19 -6.27
CA HIS A 63 -8.02 -7.57 -6.03
C HIS A 63 -8.19 -7.94 -4.57
N LEU A 64 -8.17 -9.25 -4.28
CA LEU A 64 -8.08 -9.78 -2.93
C LEU A 64 -6.62 -10.06 -2.61
N ASP A 65 -6.16 -9.54 -1.47
CA ASP A 65 -4.85 -9.84 -0.92
C ASP A 65 -4.92 -11.14 -0.10
N TYR A 66 -4.13 -12.15 -0.48
CA TYR A 66 -4.02 -13.37 0.29
C TYR A 66 -2.87 -13.27 1.29
N ILE A 67 -3.11 -12.56 2.39
CA ILE A 67 -2.08 -12.26 3.38
C ILE A 67 -2.55 -12.77 4.74
N PRO A 68 -1.84 -13.73 5.35
CA PRO A 68 -2.31 -14.43 6.55
C PRO A 68 -2.08 -13.62 7.85
N ARG A 69 -1.80 -12.32 7.74
CA ARG A 69 -1.25 -11.48 8.80
C ARG A 69 -1.77 -10.05 8.66
N LEU A 70 -1.84 -9.35 9.78
CA LEU A 70 -2.17 -7.92 9.83
C LEU A 70 -1.26 -7.12 8.90
N MET A 71 -1.89 -6.23 8.14
CA MET A 71 -1.27 -5.40 7.13
C MET A 71 -1.62 -3.94 7.38
N TRP A 72 -0.65 -3.07 7.19
CA TRP A 72 -0.85 -1.63 7.23
C TRP A 72 -0.15 -0.98 6.05
N GLN A 73 -0.65 0.18 5.64
CA GLN A 73 -0.05 0.97 4.59
C GLN A 73 -0.01 2.45 4.99
N GLY A 74 1.19 3.02 4.94
CA GLY A 74 1.42 4.46 5.12
C GLY A 74 1.68 5.15 3.77
N GLN A 75 1.08 6.32 3.58
CA GLN A 75 1.30 7.13 2.38
C GLN A 75 2.46 8.11 2.64
N VAL A 76 3.58 7.93 1.92
CA VAL A 76 4.79 8.76 2.12
C VAL A 76 4.72 10.07 1.33
N ARG A 77 4.24 10.03 0.08
CA ARG A 77 4.20 11.19 -0.81
C ARG A 77 3.08 11.07 -1.83
N GLY A 78 2.52 12.20 -2.24
CA GLY A 78 1.36 12.23 -3.14
C GLY A 78 0.12 11.73 -2.42
N ASN A 79 -0.93 11.48 -3.17
CA ASN A 79 -2.22 11.11 -2.64
C ASN A 79 -2.74 9.84 -3.31
N LYS A 80 -3.66 9.17 -2.62
CA LYS A 80 -4.31 7.96 -3.16
C LYS A 80 -5.74 7.87 -2.67
N THR A 81 -6.63 7.52 -3.58
CA THR A 81 -7.99 7.09 -3.24
C THR A 81 -8.00 5.57 -3.08
N TRP A 82 -8.56 5.11 -1.97
CA TRP A 82 -8.80 3.70 -1.69
C TRP A 82 -10.28 3.39 -1.86
N ILE A 83 -10.56 2.29 -2.54
CA ILE A 83 -11.91 1.74 -2.70
C ILE A 83 -11.86 0.32 -2.20
N ILE A 84 -12.64 0.03 -1.15
CA ILE A 84 -12.80 -1.30 -0.56
C ILE A 84 -14.21 -1.77 -0.89
N ALA A 85 -14.30 -2.82 -1.70
CA ALA A 85 -15.57 -3.47 -1.98
C ALA A 85 -15.88 -4.52 -0.90
N PRO A 86 -17.16 -4.73 -0.57
CA PRO A 86 -17.54 -5.83 0.32
C PRO A 86 -17.28 -7.19 -0.33
N VAL A 87 -17.16 -8.22 0.50
CA VAL A 87 -17.12 -9.61 0.03
C VAL A 87 -18.48 -10.03 -0.55
N LEU A 88 -18.47 -10.96 -1.50
CA LEU A 88 -19.68 -11.36 -2.25
C LEU A 88 -20.79 -11.89 -1.34
N GLU A 89 -20.43 -12.55 -0.25
CA GLU A 89 -21.34 -13.12 0.73
C GLU A 89 -22.22 -12.06 1.40
N CYS A 90 -21.77 -10.80 1.42
CA CYS A 90 -22.48 -9.70 2.08
C CYS A 90 -22.77 -8.51 1.17
N GLU A 91 -22.50 -8.59 -0.13
CA GLU A 91 -22.65 -7.48 -1.09
C GLU A 91 -24.04 -6.83 -1.06
N GLN A 92 -25.09 -7.59 -0.73
CA GLN A 92 -26.47 -7.11 -0.68
C GLN A 92 -26.77 -6.18 0.49
N PHE A 93 -25.96 -6.20 1.55
CA PHE A 93 -26.22 -5.46 2.79
C PHE A 93 -24.98 -4.75 3.38
N CYS A 94 -23.78 -5.11 2.94
CA CYS A 94 -22.55 -4.38 3.22
C CYS A 94 -22.42 -3.18 2.27
N THR A 95 -21.84 -2.09 2.78
CA THR A 95 -21.48 -0.92 1.95
C THR A 95 -19.98 -0.90 1.74
N GLY A 96 -19.55 -0.62 0.50
CA GLY A 96 -18.14 -0.37 0.23
C GLY A 96 -17.64 0.89 0.95
N LEU A 97 -16.33 0.96 1.14
CA LEU A 97 -15.67 2.13 1.72
C LEU A 97 -14.84 2.82 0.65
N GLU A 98 -14.96 4.14 0.55
CA GLU A 98 -14.09 4.97 -0.27
C GLU A 98 -13.48 6.05 0.62
N PHE A 99 -12.16 6.16 0.62
CA PHE A 99 -11.46 7.18 1.39
C PHE A 99 -10.21 7.65 0.67
N TYR A 100 -9.85 8.90 0.95
CA TYR A 100 -8.69 9.56 0.40
C TYR A 100 -7.58 9.62 1.45
N VAL A 101 -6.36 9.33 1.02
CA VAL A 101 -5.19 9.20 1.87
C VAL A 101 -4.16 10.23 1.44
N GLU A 102 -3.75 11.06 2.38
CA GLU A 102 -2.76 12.12 2.22
C GLU A 102 -1.38 11.69 2.75
N PRO A 103 -0.29 12.39 2.38
CA PRO A 103 1.02 12.12 2.95
C PRO A 103 0.99 12.18 4.49
N GLY A 104 1.41 11.10 5.13
CA GLY A 104 1.42 10.94 6.60
C GLY A 104 0.27 10.10 7.14
N ASP A 105 -0.78 9.86 6.36
CA ASP A 105 -1.87 8.98 6.76
C ASP A 105 -1.42 7.52 6.76
N ILE A 106 -1.90 6.78 7.76
CA ILE A 106 -1.64 5.35 7.97
C ILE A 106 -2.97 4.63 8.10
N GLY A 107 -3.22 3.66 7.22
CA GLY A 107 -4.39 2.78 7.27
C GLY A 107 -4.01 1.35 7.64
N GLU A 108 -4.87 0.69 8.42
CA GLU A 108 -4.82 -0.76 8.62
C GLU A 108 -5.76 -1.44 7.63
N LYS A 109 -5.30 -2.51 6.99
CA LYS A 109 -6.20 -3.48 6.33
C LYS A 109 -6.56 -4.52 7.38
N ALA A 110 -7.71 -4.35 8.02
CA ALA A 110 -8.26 -5.35 8.93
C ALA A 110 -8.74 -6.57 8.12
N GLU A 111 -8.45 -7.76 8.63
CA GLU A 111 -9.03 -9.01 8.12
C GLU A 111 -10.56 -8.98 8.30
N SER A 112 -11.29 -9.37 7.26
CA SER A 112 -12.73 -9.66 7.30
C SER A 112 -12.97 -11.15 7.48
#